data_AF-G0MUV0-F1
#
_entry.id   AF-G0MUV0-F1
#
_cell.length_a   1.000
_cell.length_b   1.000
_cell.length_c   1.000
_cell.angle_alpha   90.00
_cell.angle_beta   90.00
_cell.angle_gamma   90.00
#
_symmetry.space_group_name_H-M   'P 1'
#
loop_
_entity.id
_entity.type
_entity.pdbx_description
1 polymer ?
#
loop_
_entity_poly.entity_id
_entity_poly.type
_entity_poly.pdbx_seq_one_letter_code
_entity_poly.pdbx_strand_id
1 'polypeptide(L)'
;MGGIFSSTNNTTAQIAGILQELERTRLEREIALAQLQERRRIAFKIAEEREKFNWIACGGGLVVVLSALSSFHHKNLLHVIPIFPMASFIGYKAHFCYGDQLKKISESSTQLLEDSVDTLVPLPPTIADVRTRSKQLKEEEPIHNYQ
;
A
#
# COMPACT_ATOMS: atom_id res chain seq x y z
N MET A 1 -25.24 21.86 -53.37
CA MET A 1 -25.76 21.22 -52.14
C MET A 1 -24.67 20.35 -51.54
N GLY A 2 -24.05 20.78 -50.44
CA GLY A 2 -22.93 20.06 -49.84
C GLY A 2 -22.44 20.83 -48.61
N GLY A 3 -23.08 20.62 -47.47
CA GLY A 3 -22.75 21.35 -46.24
C GLY A 3 -23.10 20.64 -44.93
N ILE A 4 -23.80 19.51 -44.98
CA ILE A 4 -24.29 18.84 -43.77
C ILE A 4 -23.23 17.87 -43.20
N PHE A 5 -22.44 17.22 -44.07
CA PHE A 5 -21.43 16.23 -43.65
C PHE A 5 -20.21 16.83 -42.94
N SER A 6 -19.82 18.08 -43.22
CA SER A 6 -18.67 18.72 -42.55
C SER A 6 -18.95 19.13 -41.11
N SER A 7 -20.22 19.41 -40.76
CA SER A 7 -20.58 19.85 -39.41
C SER A 7 -20.70 18.66 -38.45
N THR A 8 -21.24 17.53 -38.92
CA THR A 8 -21.36 16.28 -38.15
C THR A 8 -20.00 15.70 -37.74
N ASN A 9 -19.00 15.72 -38.63
CA ASN A 9 -17.67 15.19 -38.34
C ASN A 9 -16.98 15.94 -37.19
N ASN A 10 -17.16 17.27 -37.14
CA ASN A 10 -16.61 18.10 -36.09
C ASN A 10 -17.32 17.85 -34.75
N THR A 11 -18.64 17.60 -34.76
CA THR A 11 -19.39 17.25 -33.55
C THR A 11 -19.00 15.88 -33.00
N THR A 12 -18.81 14.86 -33.85
CA THR A 12 -18.34 13.54 -33.41
C THR A 12 -16.93 13.57 -32.81
N ALA A 13 -16.02 14.38 -33.36
CA ALA A 13 -14.68 14.55 -32.80
C ALA A 13 -14.71 15.26 -31.44
N GLN A 14 -15.57 16.27 -31.28
CA GLN A 14 -15.80 16.95 -30.00
C GLN A 14 -16.43 16.00 -28.96
N ILE A 15 -17.42 15.19 -29.35
CA ILE A 15 -18.05 14.19 -28.48
C ILE A 15 -17.03 13.13 -28.03
N ALA A 16 -16.18 12.65 -28.93
CA ALA A 16 -15.12 11.71 -28.57
C ALA A 16 -14.11 12.29 -27.56
N GLY A 17 -13.74 13.58 -27.72
CA GLY A 17 -12.91 14.29 -26.74
C GLY A 17 -13.58 14.41 -25.36
N ILE A 18 -14.85 14.79 -25.32
CA ILE A 18 -15.63 14.91 -24.08
C ILE A 18 -15.78 13.54 -23.39
N LEU A 19 -16.03 12.48 -24.15
CA LEU A 19 -16.10 11.11 -23.61
C LEU A 19 -14.76 10.68 -23.01
N GLN A 20 -13.64 10.96 -23.69
CA GLN A 20 -12.31 10.66 -23.19
C GLN A 20 -11.98 11.41 -21.90
N GLU A 21 -12.39 12.68 -21.79
CA GLU A 21 -12.22 13.48 -20.57
C GLU A 21 -13.07 12.94 -19.40
N LEU A 22 -14.30 12.50 -19.68
CA LEU A 22 -15.19 11.88 -18.69
C LEU A 22 -14.62 10.55 -18.18
N GLU A 23 -14.15 9.69 -19.08
CA GLU A 23 -13.50 8.42 -18.73
C GLU A 23 -12.25 8.65 -17.88
N ARG A 24 -11.41 9.62 -18.27
CA ARG A 24 -10.22 9.99 -17.50
C ARG A 24 -10.60 10.44 -16.08
N THR A 25 -11.59 11.31 -15.96
CA THR A 25 -12.05 11.81 -14.66
C THR A 25 -12.59 10.68 -13.78
N ARG A 26 -13.29 9.70 -14.37
CA ARG A 26 -13.77 8.51 -13.64
C ARG A 26 -12.61 7.66 -13.14
N LEU A 27 -11.64 7.35 -14.01
CA LEU A 27 -10.46 6.58 -13.64
C LEU A 27 -9.65 7.25 -12.52
N GLU A 28 -9.44 8.57 -12.60
CA GLU A 28 -8.72 9.32 -11.56
C GLU A 28 -9.43 9.22 -10.20
N ARG A 29 -10.77 9.27 -10.19
CA ARG A 29 -11.56 9.09 -8.95
C ARG A 29 -11.48 7.66 -8.41
N GLU A 30 -11.56 6.65 -9.27
CA GLU A 30 -11.44 5.25 -8.86
C GLU A 30 -10.08 4.95 -8.24
N ILE A 31 -9.00 5.46 -8.85
CA ILE A 31 -7.64 5.32 -8.31
C ILE A 31 -7.53 6.01 -6.95
N ALA A 32 -8.04 7.24 -6.82
CA ALA A 32 -8.01 7.96 -5.55
C ALA A 32 -8.80 7.23 -4.45
N LEU A 33 -9.95 6.65 -4.78
CA LEU A 33 -10.74 5.84 -3.86
C LEU A 33 -10.02 4.56 -3.44
N ALA A 34 -9.40 3.85 -4.39
CA ALA A 34 -8.63 2.65 -4.11
C ALA A 34 -7.45 2.95 -3.16
N GLN A 35 -6.70 4.03 -3.43
CA GLN A 35 -5.60 4.47 -2.56
C GLN A 35 -6.08 4.84 -1.16
N LEU A 36 -7.22 5.53 -1.06
CA LEU A 36 -7.81 5.91 0.22
C LEU A 36 -8.29 4.70 1.02
N GLN A 37 -8.93 3.73 0.36
CA GLN A 37 -9.31 2.46 0.99
C GLN A 37 -8.08 1.70 1.50
N GLU A 38 -7.00 1.66 0.72
CA GLU A 38 -5.78 0.97 1.12
C GLU A 38 -5.13 1.61 2.34
N ARG A 39 -5.01 2.95 2.35
CA ARG A 39 -4.52 3.69 3.52
C ARG A 39 -5.38 3.43 4.76
N ARG A 40 -6.70 3.36 4.60
CA ARG A 40 -7.62 3.03 5.71
C ARG A 40 -7.42 1.61 6.22
N ARG A 41 -7.22 0.61 5.35
CA ARG A 41 -6.95 -0.78 5.77
C ARG A 41 -5.67 -0.88 6.58
N ILE A 42 -4.60 -0.22 6.13
CA ILE A 42 -3.31 -0.19 6.84
C ILE A 42 -3.48 0.45 8.22
N ALA A 43 -4.14 1.62 8.29
CA ALA A 43 -4.40 2.31 9.54
C ALA A 43 -5.24 1.46 10.51
N PHE A 44 -6.28 0.79 10.01
CA PHE A 44 -7.12 -0.11 10.81
C PHE A 44 -6.32 -1.28 11.38
N LYS A 45 -5.50 -1.93 10.55
CA LYS A 45 -4.65 -3.04 10.99
C LYS A 45 -3.67 -2.62 12.09
N ILE A 46 -3.09 -1.42 11.99
CA ILE A 46 -2.21 -0.87 13.03
C ILE A 46 -3.00 -0.61 14.33
N ALA A 47 -4.21 -0.07 14.24
CA ALA A 47 -5.06 0.18 15.40
C ALA A 47 -5.47 -1.14 16.10
N GLU A 48 -5.81 -2.17 15.33
CA GLU A 48 -6.15 -3.50 15.86
C GLU A 48 -4.97 -4.13 16.61
N GLU A 49 -3.76 -4.07 16.06
CA GLU A 49 -2.56 -4.58 16.73
C GLU A 49 -2.23 -3.79 18.01
N ARG A 50 -2.50 -2.47 18.04
CA ARG A 50 -2.37 -1.63 19.25
C ARG A 50 -3.32 -2.05 20.36
N GLU A 51 -4.57 -2.33 20.02
CA GLU A 51 -5.57 -2.76 21.00
C GLU A 51 -5.22 -4.14 21.58
N LYS A 52 -4.85 -5.10 20.73
CA LYS A 52 -4.34 -6.41 21.19
C LYS A 52 -3.12 -6.27 22.08
N PHE A 53 -2.18 -5.39 21.71
CA PHE A 53 -0.98 -5.12 22.51
C PHE A 53 -1.33 -4.53 23.87
N ASN A 54 -2.22 -3.54 23.94
CA ASN A 54 -2.65 -2.96 25.21
C ASN A 54 -3.21 -4.03 26.14
N TRP A 55 -3.96 -4.99 25.59
CA TRP A 55 -4.52 -6.07 26.38
C TRP A 55 -3.51 -7.11 26.87
N ILE A 56 -2.58 -7.49 25.99
CA ILE A 56 -1.46 -8.36 26.33
C ILE A 56 -0.52 -7.69 27.34
N ALA A 57 -0.29 -6.38 27.22
CA ALA A 57 0.57 -5.62 28.11
C ALA A 57 -0.02 -5.52 29.52
N CYS A 58 -1.33 -5.25 29.65
CA CYS A 58 -2.01 -5.26 30.95
C CYS A 58 -1.99 -6.65 31.60
N GLY A 59 -2.38 -7.70 30.86
CA GLY A 59 -2.42 -9.06 31.40
C GLY A 59 -1.03 -9.63 31.70
N GLY A 60 -0.09 -9.50 30.77
CA GLY A 60 1.29 -9.95 30.94
C GLY A 60 2.04 -9.14 32.01
N GLY A 61 1.80 -7.82 32.09
CA GLY A 61 2.34 -6.98 33.16
C GLY A 61 1.86 -7.40 34.54
N LEU A 62 0.57 -7.73 34.70
CA LEU A 62 0.04 -8.26 35.95
C LEU A 62 0.69 -9.59 36.33
N VAL A 63 0.85 -10.51 35.38
CA VAL A 63 1.52 -11.81 35.61
C VAL A 63 2.98 -11.61 36.03
N VAL A 64 3.70 -10.67 35.42
CA VAL A 64 5.09 -10.35 35.80
C VAL A 64 5.15 -9.79 37.22
N VAL A 65 4.27 -8.85 37.58
CA VAL A 65 4.23 -8.27 38.94
C VAL A 65 3.87 -9.34 39.99
N LEU A 66 2.86 -10.16 39.74
CA LEU A 66 2.47 -11.24 40.65
C LEU A 66 3.57 -12.30 40.79
N SER A 67 4.24 -12.66 39.69
CA SER A 67 5.35 -13.62 39.71
C SER A 67 6.57 -13.05 40.46
N ALA A 68 6.86 -11.76 40.29
CA ALA A 68 7.92 -11.08 41.04
C ALA A 68 7.61 -11.06 42.55
N LEU A 69 6.40 -10.64 42.94
CA LEU A 69 5.96 -10.64 44.34
C LEU A 69 6.00 -12.05 44.96
N SER A 70 5.54 -13.07 44.23
CA SER A 70 5.62 -14.46 44.66
C SER A 70 7.07 -14.93 44.84
N SER A 71 7.96 -14.55 43.92
CA SER A 71 9.40 -14.85 44.00
C SER A 71 10.07 -14.19 45.21
N PHE A 72 9.70 -12.96 45.56
CA PHE A 72 10.21 -12.26 46.75
C PHE A 72 9.72 -12.91 48.05
N HIS A 73 8.45 -13.32 48.09
CA HIS A 73 7.87 -13.96 49.27
C HIS A 73 8.46 -15.37 49.52
N HIS A 74 8.61 -16.18 48.46
CA HIS A 74 9.08 -17.57 48.57
C HIS A 74 10.59 -17.75 48.38
N LYS A 75 11.34 -16.68 48.06
CA LYS A 75 12.80 -16.69 47.76
C LYS A 75 13.21 -17.73 46.70
N ASN A 76 12.28 -18.15 45.85
CA ASN A 76 12.49 -19.20 44.86
C ASN A 76 12.63 -18.62 43.45
N LEU A 77 13.83 -18.73 42.88
CA LEU A 77 14.19 -18.24 41.54
C LEU A 77 13.35 -18.87 40.40
N LEU A 78 12.70 -20.01 40.65
CA LEU A 78 11.83 -20.69 39.69
C LEU A 78 10.68 -19.79 39.19
N HIS A 79 10.23 -18.83 39.98
CA HIS A 79 9.13 -17.91 39.61
C HIS A 79 9.57 -16.80 38.64
N VAL A 80 10.87 -16.65 38.41
CA VAL A 80 11.42 -15.67 37.46
C VAL A 80 11.46 -16.21 36.03
N ILE A 81 11.43 -17.54 35.86
CA ILE A 81 11.45 -18.20 34.54
C ILE A 81 10.33 -17.69 33.61
N PRO A 82 9.04 -17.60 34.01
CA PRO A 82 7.98 -17.13 33.11
C PRO A 82 8.04 -15.63 32.82
N ILE A 83 8.78 -14.85 33.61
CA ILE A 83 8.93 -13.40 33.41
C ILE A 83 9.75 -13.12 32.14
N PHE A 84 10.78 -13.93 31.88
CA PHE A 84 11.69 -13.69 30.76
C PHE A 84 11.03 -13.86 29.37
N PRO A 85 10.28 -14.94 29.08
CA PRO A 85 9.52 -15.08 27.84
C PRO A 85 8.44 -14.00 27.69
N MET A 86 7.73 -13.68 28.78
CA MET A 86 6.67 -12.65 28.74
C MET A 86 7.24 -11.26 28.48
N ALA A 87 8.31 -10.87 29.17
CA ALA A 87 8.97 -9.58 28.94
C ALA A 87 9.53 -9.48 27.52
N SER A 88 10.16 -10.55 27.01
CA SER A 88 10.64 -10.59 25.61
C SER A 88 9.49 -10.48 24.60
N PHE A 89 8.37 -11.17 24.85
CA PHE A 89 7.21 -11.13 23.95
C PHE A 89 6.54 -9.75 23.93
N ILE A 90 6.34 -9.14 25.10
CA ILE A 90 5.80 -7.78 25.22
C ILE A 90 6.75 -6.77 24.57
N GLY A 91 8.07 -6.88 24.82
CA GLY A 91 9.06 -6.02 24.20
C GLY A 91 9.07 -6.11 22.67
N TYR A 92 9.00 -7.33 22.13
CA TYR A 92 8.90 -7.56 20.68
C TYR A 92 7.62 -6.93 20.10
N LYS A 93 6.46 -7.17 20.74
CA LYS A 93 5.18 -6.60 20.30
C LYS A 93 5.16 -5.08 20.41
N ALA A 94 5.76 -4.50 21.45
CA ALA A 94 5.89 -3.06 21.61
C ALA A 94 6.75 -2.45 20.50
N HIS A 95 7.91 -3.05 20.21
CA HIS A 95 8.78 -2.62 19.12
C HIS A 95 8.10 -2.77 17.75
N PHE A 96 7.30 -3.82 17.55
CA PHE A 96 6.55 -4.01 16.31
C PHE A 96 5.40 -3.00 16.14
N CYS A 97 4.71 -2.67 17.24
CA CYS A 97 3.52 -1.82 17.26
C CYS A 97 3.83 -0.31 17.22
N TYR A 98 4.95 0.09 17.83
CA TYR A 98 5.39 1.48 17.94
C TYR A 98 6.65 1.79 17.12
N GLY A 99 7.36 0.78 16.63
CA GLY A 99 8.56 0.97 15.83
C GLY A 99 8.28 1.34 14.39
N ASP A 100 9.32 1.85 13.73
CA ASP A 100 9.25 2.34 12.35
C ASP A 100 9.36 1.21 11.31
N GLN A 101 9.20 -0.06 11.73
CA GLN A 101 9.42 -1.22 10.86
C GLN A 101 8.46 -1.23 9.66
N LEU A 102 7.18 -0.90 9.87
CA LEU A 102 6.21 -0.83 8.76
C LEU A 102 6.57 0.27 7.75
N LYS A 103 7.02 1.42 8.24
CA LYS A 103 7.46 2.53 7.38
C LYS A 103 8.74 2.15 6.62
N LYS A 104 9.69 1.51 7.30
CA LYS A 104 10.94 1.01 6.70
C LYS A 104 10.70 -0.07 5.65
N ILE A 105 9.74 -0.96 5.86
CA ILE A 105 9.32 -1.95 4.86
C ILE A 105 8.67 -1.25 3.66
N SER A 106 7.81 -0.26 3.88
CA SER A 106 7.22 0.54 2.80
C SER A 106 8.26 1.33 2.02
N GLU A 107 9.26 1.89 2.69
CA GLU A 107 10.33 2.67 2.06
C GLU A 107 11.30 1.75 1.29
N SER A 108 11.63 0.59 1.87
CA SER A 108 12.42 -0.43 1.20
C SER A 108 11.69 -1.04 0.01
N SER A 109 10.38 -1.24 0.08
CA SER A 109 9.61 -1.75 -1.07
C SER A 109 9.50 -0.72 -2.19
N THR A 110 9.41 0.57 -1.89
CA THR A 110 9.49 1.63 -2.91
C THR A 110 10.87 1.70 -3.54
N GLN A 111 11.94 1.61 -2.75
CA GLN A 111 13.32 1.58 -3.27
C GLN A 111 13.57 0.36 -4.15
N LEU A 112 13.14 -0.83 -3.71
CA LEU A 112 13.22 -2.06 -4.51
C LEU A 112 12.42 -1.94 -5.81
N LEU A 113 11.25 -1.30 -5.79
CA LEU A 113 10.47 -1.08 -7.01
C LEU A 113 11.23 -0.17 -7.99
N GLU A 114 11.89 0.89 -7.52
CA GLU A 114 12.68 1.81 -8.33
C GLU A 114 13.97 1.15 -8.86
N ASP A 115 14.67 0.37 -8.03
CA ASP A 115 15.92 -0.30 -8.39
C ASP A 115 15.71 -1.54 -9.28
N SER A 116 14.53 -2.18 -9.22
CA SER A 116 14.26 -3.50 -9.81
C SER A 116 13.30 -3.51 -10.99
N VAL A 117 12.90 -2.35 -11.53
CA VAL A 117 11.96 -2.24 -12.69
C VAL A 117 12.42 -3.12 -13.86
N ASP A 118 13.73 -3.30 -14.05
CA ASP A 118 14.28 -4.06 -15.17
C ASP A 118 14.45 -5.57 -14.93
N THR A 119 14.40 -6.08 -13.68
CA THR A 119 14.90 -7.44 -13.40
C THR A 119 13.92 -8.40 -12.72
N LEU A 120 13.02 -7.98 -11.83
CA LEU A 120 12.39 -8.95 -10.91
C LEU A 120 10.98 -9.44 -11.26
N VAL A 121 10.13 -8.68 -11.96
CA VAL A 121 8.80 -9.16 -12.39
C VAL A 121 8.37 -8.36 -13.61
N PRO A 122 7.96 -8.98 -14.74
CA PRO A 122 7.19 -8.26 -15.74
C PRO A 122 5.86 -7.88 -15.09
N LEU A 123 5.80 -6.66 -14.53
CA LEU A 123 4.55 -6.10 -14.03
C LEU A 123 3.50 -6.20 -15.15
N PRO A 124 2.24 -6.55 -14.85
CA PRO A 124 1.18 -6.41 -15.83
C PRO A 124 1.23 -4.96 -16.33
N PRO A 125 1.24 -4.75 -17.67
CA PRO A 125 1.49 -3.43 -18.23
C PRO A 125 0.49 -2.45 -17.63
N THR A 126 1.02 -1.42 -16.96
CA THR A 126 0.17 -0.39 -16.37
C THR A 126 -0.49 0.37 -17.52
N ILE A 127 -1.69 0.90 -17.30
CA ILE A 127 -2.43 1.69 -18.32
C ILE A 127 -1.57 2.87 -18.83
N ALA A 128 -0.68 3.39 -17.98
CA ALA A 128 0.36 4.35 -18.34
C ALA A 128 1.35 3.79 -19.37
N ASP A 129 1.93 2.61 -19.18
CA ASP A 129 2.83 1.96 -20.14
C ASP A 129 2.14 1.69 -21.47
N VAL A 130 0.89 1.22 -21.45
CA VAL A 130 0.09 0.99 -22.66
C VAL A 130 -0.13 2.31 -23.41
N ARG A 131 -0.36 3.41 -22.68
CA ARG A 131 -0.49 4.76 -23.27
C ARG A 131 0.83 5.29 -23.83
N THR A 132 1.95 5.01 -23.18
CA THR A 132 3.28 5.38 -23.68
C THR A 132 3.59 4.61 -24.96
N ARG A 133 3.34 3.31 -24.96
CA ARG A 133 3.51 2.44 -26.14
C ARG A 133 2.59 2.84 -27.29
N SER A 134 1.34 3.20 -27.01
CA SER A 134 0.39 3.61 -28.06
C SER A 134 0.73 4.98 -28.66
N LYS A 135 1.36 5.88 -27.90
CA LYS A 135 1.92 7.12 -28.45
C LYS A 135 3.13 6.85 -29.35
N GLN A 136 4.06 5.99 -28.91
CA GLN A 136 5.23 5.61 -29.70
C GLN A 136 4.83 4.97 -31.04
N LEU A 137 3.88 4.04 -31.02
CA LEU A 137 3.36 3.41 -32.25
C LEU A 137 2.73 4.43 -33.22
N LYS A 138 2.09 5.48 -32.69
CA LYS A 138 1.48 6.55 -33.48
C LYS A 138 2.51 7.51 -34.08
N GLU A 139 3.68 7.62 -33.47
CA GLU A 139 4.84 8.37 -33.99
C GLU A 139 5.69 7.53 -34.97
N GLU A 140 5.63 6.20 -34.91
CA GLU A 140 6.32 5.29 -35.84
C GLU A 140 5.54 5.02 -37.14
N GLU A 141 4.21 5.01 -37.10
CA GLU A 141 3.36 4.89 -38.32
C GLU A 141 3.65 5.91 -39.45
N PRO A 142 3.96 7.20 -39.19
CA PRO A 142 4.29 8.13 -40.27
C PRO A 142 5.64 7.85 -40.93
N ILE A 143 6.54 7.04 -40.34
CA ILE A 143 7.87 6.77 -40.90
C ILE A 143 7.81 5.55 -41.85
N HIS A 144 6.98 4.56 -41.55
CA HIS A 144 6.81 3.35 -42.38
C HIS A 144 5.96 3.59 -43.64
N ASN A 145 5.17 4.66 -43.70
CA ASN A 145 4.34 5.00 -44.88
C ASN A 145 5.09 5.75 -46.00
N TYR A 146 6.40 5.99 -45.85
CA TYR A 146 7.25 6.67 -46.84
C TYR A 146 8.37 5.78 -47.43
N GLN A 147 8.35 4.47 -47.16
CA GLN A 147 9.30 3.50 -47.70
C GLN A 147 8.56 2.43 -48.52
#